data_AF-A0A1M5X780-F1
#
_entry.id   AF-A0A1M5X780-F1
#
_cell.length_a   1.000
_cell.length_b   1.000
_cell.length_c   1.000
_cell.angle_alpha   90.00
_cell.angle_beta   90.00
_cell.angle_gamma   90.00
#
_symmetry.space_group_name_H-M   'P 1'
#
loop_
_entity.id
_entity.type
_entity.pdbx_description
1 polymer ?
#
loop_
_entity_poly.entity_id
_entity_poly.type
_entity_poly.pdbx_seq_one_letter_code
_entity_poly.pdbx_strand_id
1 'polypeptide(L)' 'MGRPTDNPKPHQMTVKFDDECKEIIDNYSEQESVSKMEAVRRGIKKLKDDLKK' A
#
# COMPACT_ATOMS: atom_id res chain seq x y z
N MET A 1 11.77 -7.39 -28.68
CA MET A 1 10.77 -8.17 -27.92
C MET A 1 10.54 -7.47 -26.59
N GLY A 2 9.39 -6.81 -26.42
CA GLY A 2 9.03 -6.10 -25.19
C GLY A 2 8.59 -7.08 -24.10
N ARG A 3 8.90 -6.77 -22.83
CA ARG A 3 8.49 -7.60 -21.69
C ARG A 3 6.95 -7.64 -21.60
N PRO A 4 6.31 -8.81 -21.69
CA PRO A 4 4.88 -8.94 -21.45
C PRO A 4 4.68 -8.90 -19.93
N THR A 5 4.43 -7.70 -19.39
CA THR A 5 3.96 -7.60 -18.01
C THR A 5 2.44 -7.73 -18.02
N ASP A 6 1.95 -8.97 -17.96
CA ASP A 6 0.52 -9.37 -17.98
C ASP A 6 -0.24 -9.00 -16.70
N ASN A 7 0.29 -8.06 -15.92
CA ASN A 7 -0.40 -7.55 -14.74
C ASN A 7 -0.05 -6.07 -14.56
N PRO A 8 -0.50 -5.18 -15.47
CA PRO A 8 -0.38 -3.76 -15.21
C PRO A 8 -1.19 -3.50 -13.94
N LYS A 9 -0.53 -3.05 -12.85
CA LYS A 9 -1.24 -2.38 -11.76
C LYS A 9 -1.81 -1.12 -12.39
N PRO A 10 -3.07 -1.12 -12.85
CA PRO A 10 -3.53 -0.13 -13.83
C PRO A 10 -3.78 1.22 -13.15
N HIS A 11 -3.85 1.22 -11.82
CA HIS A 11 -4.07 2.37 -10.99
C HIS A 11 -2.77 2.71 -10.27
N GLN A 12 -2.07 3.72 -10.77
CA GLN A 12 -0.99 4.39 -10.05
C GLN A 12 -1.61 5.56 -9.27
N MET A 13 -1.31 5.63 -7.97
CA MET A 13 -1.73 6.74 -7.12
C MET A 13 -0.47 7.33 -6.47
N THR A 14 -0.19 8.61 -6.74
CA THR A 14 0.88 9.35 -6.07
C THR A 14 0.23 10.21 -5.00
N VAL A 15 0.36 9.84 -3.74
CA VAL A 15 -0.19 10.59 -2.60
C VAL A 15 0.95 11.09 -1.73
N LYS A 16 0.82 12.33 -1.24
CA LYS A 16 1.67 12.87 -0.19
C LYS A 16 1.04 12.51 1.15
N PHE A 17 1.83 11.94 2.04
CA PHE A 17 1.43 11.56 3.38
C PHE A 17 2.38 12.23 4.37
N ASP A 18 1.85 12.61 5.53
CA ASP A 18 2.60 13.20 6.63
C ASP A 18 3.55 12.18 7.30
N ASP A 19 4.46 12.68 8.13
CA ASP A 19 5.45 11.85 8.82
C ASP A 19 4.81 10.74 9.66
N GLU A 20 3.68 11.01 10.32
CA GLU A 20 2.94 10.00 11.10
C GLU A 20 2.51 8.80 10.22
N CYS A 21 1.99 9.06 9.03
CA CYS A 21 1.59 8.00 8.10
C CYS A 21 2.79 7.18 7.64
N LYS A 22 3.95 7.83 7.43
CA LYS A 22 5.19 7.16 7.09
C LYS A 22 5.66 6.26 8.23
N GLU A 23 5.64 6.74 9.48
CA GLU A 23 6.01 5.95 10.66
C GLU A 23 5.09 4.74 10.86
N ILE A 24 3.78 4.91 10.67
CA ILE A 24 2.82 3.78 10.75
C ILE A 24 3.17 2.72 9.70
N ILE A 25 3.44 3.13 8.45
CA ILE A 25 3.80 2.20 7.38
C ILE A 25 5.13 1.52 7.69
N ASP A 26 6.14 2.25 8.15
CA ASP A 26 7.48 1.71 8.45
C ASP A 26 7.40 0.68 9.59
N ASN A 27 6.77 1.05 10.70
CA ASN A 27 6.53 0.15 11.85
C ASN A 27 5.77 -1.11 11.43
N TYR A 28 4.71 -0.96 10.63
CA TYR A 28 3.92 -2.11 10.16
C TYR A 28 4.70 -2.97 9.14
N SER A 29 5.53 -2.33 8.31
CA SER A 29 6.42 -2.98 7.34
C SER A 29 7.48 -3.83 8.06
N GLU A 30 8.08 -3.31 9.14
CA GLU A 30 9.05 -4.01 9.98
C GLU A 30 8.40 -5.13 10.79
N GLN A 31 7.27 -4.87 11.45
CA GLN A 31 6.53 -5.86 12.24
C GLN A 31 6.15 -7.09 11.41
N GLU A 32 5.62 -6.88 10.20
CA GLU A 32 5.14 -7.95 9.33
C GLU A 32 6.20 -8.44 8.33
N SER A 33 7.39 -7.83 8.34
CA SER A 33 8.48 -8.07 7.38
C SER A 33 8.01 -8.02 5.92
N VAL A 34 7.18 -7.03 5.59
CA VAL A 34 6.66 -6.81 4.23
C VAL A 34 7.26 -5.57 3.61
N SER A 35 7.05 -5.37 2.30
CA SER A 35 7.41 -4.11 1.64
C SER A 35 6.43 -2.99 1.98
N LYS A 36 6.89 -1.73 1.95
CA LYS A 36 6.04 -0.53 2.12
C LYS A 36 4.81 -0.55 1.23
N MET A 37 4.96 -1.01 -0.02
CA MET A 37 3.85 -1.12 -0.96
C MET A 37 2.79 -2.13 -0.51
N GLU A 38 3.21 -3.27 0.05
CA GLU A 38 2.29 -4.27 0.57
C GLU A 38 1.66 -3.84 1.90
N ALA A 39 2.41 -3.16 2.76
CA ALA A 39 1.91 -2.53 3.98
C ALA A 39 0.77 -1.54 3.66
N VAL A 40 0.99 -0.62 2.70
CA VAL A 40 -0.04 0.33 2.24
C VAL A 40 -1.25 -0.41 1.68
N ARG A 41 -1.05 -1.45 0.86
CA ARG A 41 -2.15 -2.24 0.30
C ARG A 41 -2.98 -2.93 1.38
N ARG A 42 -2.34 -3.48 2.41
CA ARG A 42 -3.00 -4.07 3.58
C ARG A 42 -3.77 -3.00 4.36
N GLY A 43 -3.18 -1.81 4.55
CA GLY A 43 -3.84 -0.66 5.16
C GLY A 43 -5.14 -0.28 4.43
N ILE A 44 -5.07 -0.13 3.11
CA ILE A 44 -6.27 0.17 2.28
C ILE A 44 -7.33 -0.93 2.41
N LYS A 45 -6.91 -2.21 2.44
CA LYS A 45 -7.86 -3.32 2.66
C LYS A 45 -8.53 -3.24 4.04
N LYS A 46 -7.82 -2.80 5.08
CA LYS A 46 -8.41 -2.57 6.41
C LYS A 46 -9.42 -1.42 6.40
N LEU A 47 -9.20 -0.36 5.60
CA LEU A 47 -10.19 0.70 5.41
C LEU A 47 -11.52 0.16 4.86
N LYS A 48 -11.51 -0.95 4.11
CA LYS A 48 -12.74 -1.59 3.63
C LYS A 48 -13.66 -2.03 4.76
N ASP A 49 -13.12 -2.49 5.88
CA ASP A 49 -13.90 -2.85 7.07
C ASP A 49 -14.47 -1.62 7.78
N ASP A 50 -13.80 -0.47 7.67
CA ASP A 50 -14.25 0.81 8.24
C ASP A 50 -15.29 1.53 7.34
N LEU A 51 -15.42 1.13 6.06
CA LEU A 51 -16.42 1.68 5.16
C LEU A 51 -17.83 1.38 5.67
N LYS A 52 -18.46 2.37 6.31
CA LYS A 52 -19.89 2.36 6.62
C LYS A 52 -20.68 2.46 5.32
N LYS A 53 -21.34 1.37 4.94
CA LYS A 53 -22.27 1.30 3.81
C LYS A 53 -23.68 1.67 4.24
#